data_AF-A0A945DVZ1-F1
#
_entry.id   AF-A0A945DVZ1-F1
#
_cell.length_a   1.000
_cell.length_b   1.000
_cell.length_c   1.000
_cell.angle_alpha   90.00
_cell.angle_beta   90.00
_cell.angle_gamma   90.00
#
_symmetry.space_group_name_H-M   'P 1'
#
loop_
_entity.id
_entity.type
_entity.pdbx_description
1 polymer ?
#
loop_
_entity_poly.entity_id
_entity_poly.type
_entity_poly.pdbx_seq_one_letter_code
_entity_poly.pdbx_strand_id
1 'polypeptide(L)'
;AKGKKDAWVVPDANRGKGVKWEFTYEKPADNWFEIAFDDSNWRKGRSGFGAPGTPGSKVRTPWHSSDIWLRRDFRFDTIPGKLTLKIHHDEDAEVYLNGKQIKTFKGHLQKYTEIDVTDECLDVLQTGRNTLAIHCKQTGGGQYIDAGLVVDQSTTPVPALAARYGREVLGEGKLAKYSKLHGELIKIQSTQLKLKTEYAMAVAEDARRKMWILRRGLPALKGEEVGPAFPTILDISAAHVPDDYAVGKASGKRRVLAEWVASGSNPMTARVMANRLWQHHFGRGIVRSSNNFGFIGAKPTHPDLLNWLANELVAGDWKLKRMHKLIMMSNTYRMSSSGGETALARDPNNDLMWRHEMRRLSAEEIRDSILNLTGQLNLKMGGPSIYTEVPKDVLATASRPGAAWGNSPVAERNRRSVYIYVKRSLHEPFLGAFDWADTDNTCDVRFVTTVPTQTLTLLNSKFLNDSAESLAKRLAKVVPGDAKAQVTRALRLATSRKPTGEEVDDGLELIHGLKAEAKLDDSEALQRFCLLVLNLNEFLYLD
;
A
#
# COMPACT_ATOMS: atom_id res chain seq x y z
N ALA A 1 24.58 23.20 -4.93
CA ALA A 1 24.96 21.86 -5.44
C ALA A 1 25.59 21.99 -6.82
N LYS A 2 26.91 22.21 -6.90
CA LYS A 2 27.67 21.93 -8.13
C LYS A 2 27.94 20.43 -8.11
N GLY A 3 27.53 19.71 -9.15
CA GLY A 3 27.59 18.25 -9.22
C GLY A 3 28.98 17.72 -8.87
N LYS A 4 29.03 16.67 -8.05
CA LYS A 4 30.23 15.87 -7.81
C LYS A 4 30.81 15.50 -9.17
N LYS A 5 31.97 16.05 -9.51
CA LYS A 5 32.74 15.58 -10.67
C LYS A 5 33.52 14.37 -10.19
N ASP A 6 33.04 13.19 -10.53
CA ASP A 6 33.82 11.96 -10.47
C ASP A 6 35.14 12.19 -11.22
N ALA A 7 36.26 12.17 -10.50
CA ALA A 7 37.58 12.39 -11.08
C ALA A 7 38.11 11.04 -11.57
N TRP A 8 38.30 10.89 -12.88
CA TRP A 8 38.89 9.70 -13.46
C TRP A 8 40.40 9.72 -13.29
N VAL A 9 40.95 8.69 -12.68
CA VAL A 9 42.40 8.53 -12.47
C VAL A 9 42.97 7.54 -13.47
N VAL A 10 42.18 6.52 -13.81
CA VAL A 10 42.42 5.63 -14.95
C VAL A 10 41.16 5.62 -15.81
N PRO A 11 41.13 6.32 -16.96
CA PRO A 11 39.96 6.35 -17.84
C PRO A 11 39.65 5.00 -18.50
N ASP A 12 38.36 4.63 -18.53
CA ASP A 12 37.86 3.49 -19.31
C ASP A 12 37.81 3.80 -20.84
N ALA A 13 37.52 2.80 -21.67
CA ALA A 13 37.43 2.91 -23.13
C ALA A 13 36.28 3.84 -23.59
N ASN A 14 35.24 3.99 -22.78
CA ASN A 14 34.10 4.86 -23.03
C ASN A 14 34.43 6.34 -22.81
N ARG A 15 35.49 6.66 -22.06
CA ARG A 15 35.95 8.03 -21.86
C ARG A 15 36.93 8.50 -22.93
N GLY A 16 36.51 9.53 -23.68
CA GLY A 16 37.33 10.20 -24.68
C GLY A 16 38.00 9.22 -25.65
N LYS A 17 39.33 9.17 -25.61
CA LYS A 17 40.19 8.39 -26.50
C LYS A 17 40.62 7.04 -25.92
N GLY A 18 40.20 6.70 -24.68
CA GLY A 18 40.75 5.60 -23.88
C GLY A 18 42.15 5.91 -23.36
N VAL A 19 42.62 5.17 -22.35
CA VAL A 19 43.99 5.28 -21.81
C VAL A 19 44.89 4.20 -22.40
N LYS A 20 46.20 4.45 -22.48
CA LYS A 20 47.17 3.41 -22.90
C LYS A 20 47.49 2.51 -21.71
N TRP A 21 47.56 1.20 -21.97
CA TRP A 21 47.98 0.14 -21.06
C TRP A 21 49.18 -0.59 -21.64
N GLU A 22 50.06 -1.06 -20.77
CA GLU A 22 51.06 -2.08 -21.06
C GLU A 22 50.38 -3.45 -21.03
N PHE A 23 50.66 -4.33 -22.01
CA PHE A 23 50.05 -5.66 -22.06
C PHE A 23 50.94 -6.75 -22.67
N THR A 24 50.67 -8.00 -22.26
CA THR A 24 51.25 -9.21 -22.85
C THR A 24 50.20 -10.32 -22.96
N TYR A 25 50.41 -11.25 -23.89
CA TYR A 25 49.64 -12.49 -24.05
C TYR A 25 50.40 -13.72 -23.55
N GLU A 26 51.67 -13.55 -23.21
CA GLU A 26 52.51 -14.59 -22.63
C GLU A 26 52.51 -14.42 -21.12
N LYS A 27 52.44 -15.54 -20.40
CA LYS A 27 52.43 -15.53 -18.94
C LYS A 27 53.70 -14.81 -18.43
N PRO A 28 53.57 -13.67 -17.72
CA PRO A 28 54.71 -12.95 -17.19
C PRO A 28 55.24 -13.61 -15.90
N ALA A 29 56.34 -13.07 -15.35
CA ALA A 29 56.86 -13.51 -14.06
C ALA A 29 55.83 -13.35 -12.93
N ASP A 30 55.92 -14.16 -11.87
CA ASP A 30 54.88 -14.21 -10.84
C ASP A 30 54.70 -12.89 -10.05
N ASN A 31 55.65 -11.96 -10.11
CA ASN A 31 55.56 -10.63 -9.50
C ASN A 31 55.05 -9.53 -10.45
N TRP A 32 54.48 -9.90 -11.60
CA TRP A 32 54.01 -8.96 -12.64
C TRP A 32 52.93 -7.98 -12.18
N PHE A 33 52.35 -8.12 -10.99
CA PHE A 33 51.35 -7.20 -10.45
C PHE A 33 51.92 -6.19 -9.42
N GLU A 34 53.24 -6.25 -9.15
CA GLU A 34 53.93 -5.34 -8.24
C GLU A 34 54.33 -4.01 -8.91
N ILE A 35 54.46 -2.94 -8.11
CA ILE A 35 54.83 -1.60 -8.61
C ILE A 35 56.24 -1.58 -9.22
N ALA A 36 57.15 -2.39 -8.68
CA ALA A 36 58.56 -2.42 -9.09
C ALA A 36 58.81 -3.25 -10.35
N PHE A 37 57.82 -4.00 -10.85
CA PHE A 37 57.97 -4.84 -12.04
C PHE A 37 58.24 -3.99 -13.29
N ASP A 38 59.21 -4.43 -14.09
CA ASP A 38 59.57 -3.80 -15.36
C ASP A 38 58.76 -4.37 -16.52
N ASP A 39 57.77 -3.60 -16.98
CA ASP A 39 56.92 -3.88 -18.12
C ASP A 39 57.34 -3.10 -19.39
N SER A 40 58.56 -2.53 -19.41
CA SER A 40 59.03 -1.70 -20.54
C SER A 40 59.03 -2.43 -21.88
N ASN A 41 59.23 -3.76 -21.86
CA ASN A 41 59.20 -4.64 -23.03
C ASN A 41 57.79 -5.10 -23.43
N TRP A 42 56.76 -4.77 -22.65
CA TRP A 42 55.38 -5.14 -22.97
C TRP A 42 54.82 -4.30 -24.12
N ARG A 43 53.84 -4.87 -24.82
CA ARG A 43 53.14 -4.17 -25.91
C ARG A 43 52.30 -3.05 -25.32
N LYS A 44 52.00 -2.01 -26.11
CA LYS A 44 51.15 -0.89 -25.68
C LYS A 44 49.86 -0.83 -26.48
N GLY A 45 48.74 -0.83 -25.78
CA GLY A 45 47.39 -0.83 -26.36
C GLY A 45 46.51 0.21 -25.69
N ARG A 46 45.44 0.65 -26.35
CA ARG A 46 44.43 1.49 -25.69
C ARG A 46 43.34 0.65 -25.05
N SER A 47 42.81 1.16 -23.94
CA SER A 47 41.76 0.56 -23.12
C SER A 47 40.57 0.09 -23.95
N GLY A 48 39.98 -1.06 -23.60
CA GLY A 48 39.04 -1.82 -24.41
C GLY A 48 39.74 -2.88 -25.25
N PHE A 49 40.18 -3.96 -24.60
CA PHE A 49 40.85 -5.09 -25.24
C PHE A 49 39.82 -6.18 -25.55
N GLY A 50 39.69 -6.63 -26.80
CA GLY A 50 38.75 -7.71 -27.12
C GLY A 50 38.55 -7.96 -28.61
N ALA A 51 37.56 -8.80 -28.94
CA ALA A 51 37.16 -9.06 -30.32
C ALA A 51 36.25 -7.95 -30.86
N PRO A 52 36.50 -7.42 -32.07
CA PRO A 52 35.54 -6.54 -32.74
C PRO A 52 34.15 -7.20 -32.82
N GLY A 53 33.11 -6.49 -32.39
CA GLY A 53 31.72 -6.98 -32.44
C GLY A 53 31.19 -7.58 -31.13
N THR A 54 31.99 -7.67 -30.06
CA THR A 54 31.48 -8.10 -28.73
C THR A 54 30.37 -7.15 -28.25
N PRO A 55 29.15 -7.62 -27.92
CA PRO A 55 28.03 -6.77 -27.51
C PRO A 55 28.36 -5.89 -26.30
N GLY A 56 27.95 -4.62 -26.31
CA GLY A 56 28.18 -3.70 -25.20
C GLY A 56 29.65 -3.26 -24.99
N SER A 57 30.57 -3.74 -25.84
CA SER A 57 32.00 -3.46 -25.75
C SER A 57 32.40 -2.27 -26.63
N LYS A 58 33.46 -1.58 -26.22
CA LYS A 58 34.14 -0.57 -27.04
C LYS A 58 35.59 -1.01 -27.21
N VAL A 59 35.83 -1.80 -28.26
CA VAL A 59 37.16 -2.36 -28.55
C VAL A 59 38.04 -1.31 -29.21
N ARG A 60 39.20 -1.05 -28.61
CA ARG A 60 40.25 -0.18 -29.16
C ARG A 60 41.56 -0.91 -29.41
N THR A 61 41.78 -2.03 -28.72
CA THR A 61 42.91 -2.93 -28.96
C THR A 61 42.40 -4.35 -29.22
N PRO A 62 42.68 -4.95 -30.38
CA PRO A 62 42.31 -6.34 -30.64
C PRO A 62 43.04 -7.31 -29.71
N TRP A 63 42.31 -8.23 -29.10
CA TRP A 63 42.81 -9.33 -28.28
C TRP A 63 42.14 -10.63 -28.74
N HIS A 64 42.92 -11.70 -28.92
CA HIS A 64 42.47 -12.99 -29.47
C HIS A 64 43.09 -14.23 -28.80
N SER A 65 43.90 -14.07 -27.74
CA SER A 65 44.54 -15.18 -27.02
C SER A 65 43.67 -15.66 -25.86
N SER A 66 44.02 -16.81 -25.27
CA SER A 66 43.34 -17.31 -24.06
C SER A 66 43.54 -16.41 -22.85
N ASP A 67 44.65 -15.67 -22.81
CA ASP A 67 45.03 -14.87 -21.67
C ASP A 67 45.55 -13.50 -22.12
N ILE A 68 45.28 -12.50 -21.29
CA ILE A 68 45.87 -11.17 -21.39
C ILE A 68 46.22 -10.67 -20.00
N TRP A 69 47.44 -10.15 -19.88
CA TRP A 69 47.90 -9.42 -18.71
C TRP A 69 48.03 -7.95 -19.07
N LEU A 70 47.45 -7.09 -18.24
CA LEU A 70 47.39 -5.66 -18.42
C LEU A 70 48.02 -4.97 -17.22
N ARG A 71 48.84 -3.96 -17.46
CA ARG A 71 49.38 -3.07 -16.43
C ARG A 71 49.14 -1.62 -16.82
N ARG A 72 48.87 -0.81 -15.80
CA ARG A 72 48.78 0.63 -15.96
C ARG A 72 49.21 1.36 -14.70
N ASP A 73 50.23 2.18 -14.87
CA ASP A 73 50.61 3.13 -13.85
C ASP A 73 49.76 4.39 -13.85
N PHE A 74 49.49 4.87 -12.65
CA PHE A 74 48.80 6.13 -12.37
C PHE A 74 49.37 6.79 -11.12
N ARG A 75 48.97 8.04 -10.85
CA ARG A 75 49.55 8.84 -9.77
C ARG A 75 48.50 9.46 -8.87
N PHE A 76 48.82 9.55 -7.57
CA PHE A 76 48.04 10.29 -6.58
C PHE A 76 48.88 11.38 -5.93
N ASP A 77 48.33 12.59 -5.86
CA ASP A 77 48.89 13.66 -5.02
C ASP A 77 48.52 13.43 -3.54
N THR A 78 47.31 12.90 -3.29
CA THR A 78 46.80 12.50 -1.97
C THR A 78 46.02 11.20 -2.08
N ILE A 79 46.01 10.39 -1.02
CA ILE A 79 45.21 9.14 -0.98
C ILE A 79 43.71 9.51 -0.98
N PRO A 80 42.93 9.02 -1.97
CA PRO A 80 41.52 9.36 -2.08
C PRO A 80 40.70 8.74 -0.95
N GLY A 81 39.60 9.40 -0.57
CA GLY A 81 38.70 8.84 0.44
C GLY A 81 37.70 7.82 -0.08
N LYS A 82 37.58 7.70 -1.39
CA LYS A 82 36.86 6.61 -2.07
C LYS A 82 37.53 6.27 -3.39
N LEU A 83 37.73 4.98 -3.64
CA LEU A 83 38.19 4.44 -4.93
C LEU A 83 37.12 3.49 -5.48
N THR A 84 36.70 3.74 -6.71
CA THR A 84 35.72 2.91 -7.41
C THR A 84 36.35 2.30 -8.65
N LEU A 85 36.37 0.96 -8.69
CA LEU A 85 36.73 0.18 -9.86
C LEU A 85 35.52 0.13 -10.79
N LYS A 86 35.74 0.50 -12.04
CA LYS A 86 34.75 0.33 -13.09
C LYS A 86 35.28 -0.66 -14.11
N ILE A 87 34.61 -1.79 -14.28
CA ILE A 87 35.12 -2.91 -15.07
C ILE A 87 34.03 -3.50 -15.97
N HIS A 88 34.42 -3.94 -17.16
CA HIS A 88 33.64 -4.76 -18.07
C HIS A 88 34.56 -5.86 -18.59
N HIS A 89 34.22 -7.12 -18.32
CA HIS A 89 35.04 -8.27 -18.67
C HIS A 89 34.19 -9.42 -19.22
N ASP A 90 34.81 -10.21 -20.08
CA ASP A 90 34.31 -11.41 -20.74
C ASP A 90 35.57 -12.23 -21.12
N GLU A 91 35.99 -13.24 -20.38
CA GLU A 91 35.36 -13.95 -19.25
C GLU A 91 36.07 -13.63 -17.91
N ASP A 92 36.53 -14.64 -17.16
CA ASP A 92 37.12 -14.51 -15.82
C ASP A 92 38.22 -13.43 -15.74
N ALA A 93 38.19 -12.62 -14.69
CA ALA A 93 39.16 -11.54 -14.49
C ALA A 93 39.64 -11.44 -13.04
N GLU A 94 40.93 -11.16 -12.87
CA GLU A 94 41.57 -10.90 -11.58
C GLU A 94 42.20 -9.51 -11.61
N VAL A 95 41.91 -8.72 -10.58
CA VAL A 95 42.32 -7.33 -10.48
C VAL A 95 43.22 -7.14 -9.27
N TYR A 96 44.37 -6.53 -9.52
CA TYR A 96 45.44 -6.31 -8.57
C TYR A 96 45.75 -4.82 -8.47
N LEU A 97 46.05 -4.36 -7.27
CA LEU A 97 46.51 -3.02 -7.00
C LEU A 97 47.77 -3.07 -6.14
N ASN A 98 48.85 -2.49 -6.64
CA ASN A 98 50.12 -2.34 -5.92
C ASN A 98 50.62 -3.63 -5.23
N GLY A 99 50.61 -4.78 -5.93
CA GLY A 99 51.07 -6.04 -5.32
C GLY A 99 49.95 -6.92 -4.72
N LYS A 100 48.74 -6.38 -4.50
CA LYS A 100 47.65 -7.10 -3.80
C LYS A 100 46.47 -7.36 -4.73
N GLN A 101 45.95 -8.59 -4.72
CA GLN A 101 44.70 -8.91 -5.39
C GLN A 101 43.51 -8.29 -4.65
N ILE A 102 42.78 -7.39 -5.32
CA ILE A 102 41.64 -6.66 -4.74
C ILE A 102 40.30 -7.25 -5.17
N LYS A 103 40.22 -7.90 -6.34
CA LYS A 103 39.02 -8.61 -6.78
C LYS A 103 39.27 -9.76 -7.73
N THR A 104 38.30 -10.68 -7.74
CA THR A 104 38.16 -11.77 -8.69
C THR A 104 36.75 -11.75 -9.24
N PHE A 105 36.64 -11.94 -10.54
CA PHE A 105 35.40 -12.04 -11.28
C PHE A 105 35.35 -13.39 -11.99
N LYS A 106 34.19 -14.02 -11.92
CA LYS A 106 33.88 -15.26 -12.62
C LYS A 106 32.75 -15.01 -13.60
N GLY A 107 32.86 -15.58 -14.79
CA GLY A 107 31.90 -15.31 -15.84
C GLY A 107 32.12 -13.93 -16.51
N HIS A 108 31.13 -13.48 -17.27
CA HIS A 108 31.17 -12.22 -18.02
C HIS A 108 30.16 -11.19 -17.49
N LEU A 109 30.41 -9.94 -17.81
CA LEU A 109 29.47 -8.83 -17.63
C LEU A 109 28.97 -8.36 -18.99
N GLN A 110 27.70 -8.01 -19.10
CA GLN A 110 27.12 -7.44 -20.34
C GLN A 110 27.36 -5.93 -20.49
N LYS A 111 27.85 -5.27 -19.43
CA LYS A 111 28.09 -3.83 -19.34
C LYS A 111 29.10 -3.54 -18.24
N TYR A 112 29.58 -2.29 -18.19
CA TYR A 112 30.41 -1.82 -17.09
C TYR A 112 29.66 -1.87 -15.76
N THR A 113 30.33 -2.40 -14.74
CA THR A 113 29.89 -2.39 -13.35
C THR A 113 30.82 -1.51 -12.53
N GLU A 114 30.25 -0.74 -11.60
CA GLU A 114 30.98 0.08 -10.64
C GLU A 114 31.02 -0.63 -9.29
N ILE A 115 32.22 -0.75 -8.73
CA ILE A 115 32.50 -1.49 -7.50
C ILE A 115 33.31 -0.58 -6.60
N ASP A 116 32.80 -0.32 -5.40
CA ASP A 116 33.59 0.33 -4.35
C ASP A 116 34.68 -0.65 -3.92
N VAL A 117 35.94 -0.26 -4.08
CA VAL A 117 37.11 -1.08 -3.70
C VAL A 117 37.95 -0.39 -2.63
N THR A 118 37.37 0.61 -1.96
CA THR A 118 38.10 1.48 -1.02
C THR A 118 38.76 0.63 0.07
N ASP A 119 37.97 -0.14 0.82
CA ASP A 119 38.48 -0.90 1.97
C ASP A 119 39.48 -1.99 1.58
N GLU A 120 39.30 -2.60 0.40
CA GLU A 120 40.19 -3.65 -0.12
C GLU A 120 41.59 -3.15 -0.48
N CYS A 121 41.72 -1.85 -0.78
CA CYS A 121 42.96 -1.26 -1.30
C CYS A 121 43.61 -0.20 -0.39
N LEU A 122 42.94 0.25 0.67
CA LEU A 122 43.41 1.33 1.55
C LEU A 122 44.82 1.08 2.14
N ASP A 123 45.17 -0.18 2.40
CA ASP A 123 46.45 -0.59 2.98
C ASP A 123 47.62 -0.59 1.98
N VAL A 124 47.32 -0.66 0.67
CA VAL A 124 48.34 -0.73 -0.39
C VAL A 124 48.44 0.54 -1.23
N LEU A 125 47.49 1.46 -1.11
CA LEU A 125 47.53 2.75 -1.80
C LEU A 125 48.64 3.66 -1.28
N GLN A 126 49.32 4.35 -2.20
CA GLN A 126 50.35 5.33 -1.85
C GLN A 126 50.21 6.64 -2.63
N THR A 127 50.77 7.71 -2.10
CA THR A 127 51.01 8.94 -2.88
C THR A 127 52.13 8.69 -3.89
N GLY A 128 52.11 9.38 -5.04
CA GLY A 128 53.04 9.11 -6.13
C GLY A 128 52.57 7.96 -7.01
N ARG A 129 53.49 7.10 -7.48
CA ARG A 129 53.22 6.03 -8.46
C ARG A 129 52.41 4.89 -7.83
N ASN A 130 51.35 4.48 -8.50
CA ASN A 130 50.56 3.29 -8.20
C ASN A 130 50.38 2.49 -9.50
N THR A 131 50.12 1.19 -9.40
CA THR A 131 49.96 0.28 -10.53
C THR A 131 48.66 -0.51 -10.39
N LEU A 132 47.83 -0.43 -11.42
CA LEU A 132 46.67 -1.30 -11.62
C LEU A 132 47.07 -2.43 -12.58
N ALA A 133 46.86 -3.67 -12.15
CA ALA A 133 47.23 -4.86 -12.88
C ALA A 133 46.01 -5.78 -13.04
N ILE A 134 45.80 -6.35 -14.23
CA ILE A 134 44.63 -7.18 -14.53
C ILE A 134 45.06 -8.39 -15.34
N HIS A 135 44.64 -9.57 -14.92
CA HIS A 135 44.70 -10.79 -15.73
C HIS A 135 43.28 -11.14 -16.13
N CYS A 136 43.04 -11.31 -17.43
CA CYS A 136 41.77 -11.83 -17.93
C CYS A 136 42.02 -13.14 -18.67
N LYS A 137 41.22 -14.15 -18.32
CA LYS A 137 41.29 -15.50 -18.88
C LYS A 137 40.02 -15.84 -19.62
N GLN A 138 40.17 -16.08 -20.91
CA GLN A 138 39.12 -16.56 -21.78
C GLN A 138 38.85 -18.06 -21.54
N THR A 139 37.59 -18.41 -21.32
CA THR A 139 37.15 -19.80 -21.10
C THR A 139 36.14 -20.31 -22.13
N GLY A 140 35.54 -19.43 -22.95
CA GLY A 140 34.66 -19.70 -24.07
C GLY A 140 33.76 -18.50 -24.40
N GLY A 141 33.37 -18.31 -25.66
CA GLY A 141 32.42 -17.25 -26.06
C GLY A 141 33.08 -15.96 -26.58
N GLY A 142 32.51 -14.80 -26.21
CA GLY A 142 33.04 -13.48 -26.55
C GLY A 142 34.30 -13.18 -25.75
N GLN A 143 35.07 -12.15 -26.14
CA GLN A 143 36.26 -11.75 -25.38
C GLN A 143 36.33 -10.23 -25.26
N TYR A 144 36.40 -9.76 -24.02
CA TYR A 144 36.56 -8.35 -23.70
C TYR A 144 37.14 -8.14 -22.31
N ILE A 145 38.02 -7.16 -22.16
CA ILE A 145 38.40 -6.62 -20.86
C ILE A 145 38.65 -5.12 -20.99
N ASP A 146 38.00 -4.37 -20.12
CA ASP A 146 38.33 -2.98 -19.87
C ASP A 146 38.09 -2.59 -18.43
N ALA A 147 38.95 -1.73 -17.91
CA ALA A 147 38.85 -1.23 -16.56
C ALA A 147 39.25 0.24 -16.46
N GLY A 148 38.65 0.92 -15.50
CA GLY A 148 39.01 2.26 -15.10
C GLY A 148 38.87 2.45 -13.59
N LEU A 149 39.51 3.50 -13.09
CA LEU A 149 39.46 3.92 -11.69
C LEU A 149 38.89 5.33 -11.60
N VAL A 150 37.88 5.46 -10.77
CA VAL A 150 37.22 6.71 -10.42
C VAL A 150 37.47 6.98 -8.95
N VAL A 151 37.81 8.22 -8.61
CA VAL A 151 37.99 8.63 -7.22
C VAL A 151 37.01 9.72 -6.83
N ASP A 152 36.59 9.68 -5.56
CA ASP A 152 36.07 10.86 -4.87
C ASP A 152 37.24 11.51 -4.13
N GLN A 153 37.83 12.53 -4.75
CA GLN A 153 38.91 13.34 -4.16
C GLN A 153 38.38 14.35 -3.12
N SER A 154 37.07 14.38 -2.84
CA SER A 154 36.51 15.48 -2.04
C SER A 154 36.91 15.48 -0.56
N THR A 155 37.46 14.40 0.01
CA THR A 155 38.11 14.39 1.34
C THR A 155 38.75 13.02 1.63
N THR A 156 39.97 12.96 2.18
CA THR A 156 40.42 11.78 2.92
C THR A 156 39.55 11.66 4.20
N PRO A 157 39.03 10.47 4.57
CA PRO A 157 38.12 10.36 5.69
C PRO A 157 38.82 10.74 6.98
N VAL A 158 38.21 11.64 7.75
CA VAL A 158 38.72 12.08 9.06
C VAL A 158 39.06 10.90 9.98
N PRO A 159 38.33 9.76 10.00
CA PRO A 159 38.73 8.59 10.78
C PRO A 159 40.10 8.01 10.38
N ALA A 160 40.41 7.94 9.09
CA ALA A 160 41.69 7.44 8.61
C ALA A 160 42.84 8.42 8.96
N LEU A 161 42.58 9.73 8.84
CA LEU A 161 43.54 10.76 9.25
C LEU A 161 43.77 10.77 10.76
N ALA A 162 42.71 10.60 11.56
CA ALA A 162 42.79 10.54 13.02
C ALA A 162 43.53 9.28 13.49
N ALA A 163 43.36 8.14 12.82
CA ALA A 163 44.11 6.93 13.13
C ALA A 163 45.62 7.09 12.87
N ARG A 164 45.98 7.77 11.78
CA ARG A 164 47.38 7.89 11.33
C ARG A 164 48.13 9.05 11.99
N TYR A 165 47.48 10.19 12.19
CA TYR A 165 48.11 11.43 12.66
C TYR A 165 47.45 12.01 13.90
N GLY A 166 46.38 11.42 14.41
CA GLY A 166 45.59 12.00 15.48
C GLY A 166 46.36 12.14 16.80
N ARG A 167 47.36 11.29 17.08
CA ARG A 167 48.18 11.41 18.29
C ARG A 167 49.05 12.66 18.26
N GLU A 168 49.62 12.96 17.10
CA GLU A 168 50.48 14.13 16.87
C GLU A 168 49.65 15.42 16.82
N VAL A 169 48.51 15.40 16.13
CA VAL A 169 47.70 16.60 15.86
C VAL A 169 46.78 16.97 17.03
N LEU A 170 46.22 15.97 17.73
CA LEU A 170 45.20 16.20 18.77
C LEU A 170 45.72 15.94 20.19
N GLY A 171 46.83 15.20 20.34
CA GLY A 171 47.27 14.66 21.63
C GLY A 171 46.37 13.52 22.12
N GLU A 172 46.86 12.75 23.10
CA GLU A 172 46.19 11.51 23.55
C GLU A 172 44.77 11.73 24.08
N GLY A 173 44.56 12.77 24.90
CA GLY A 173 43.25 13.01 25.52
C GLY A 173 42.14 13.34 24.51
N LYS A 174 42.42 14.21 23.54
CA LYS A 174 41.42 14.57 22.51
C LYS A 174 41.24 13.45 21.50
N LEU A 175 42.29 12.70 21.16
CA LEU A 175 42.18 11.52 20.30
C LEU A 175 41.31 10.44 20.95
N ALA A 176 41.50 10.16 22.24
CA ALA A 176 40.67 9.21 22.97
C ALA A 176 39.19 9.63 22.98
N LYS A 177 38.91 10.92 23.18
CA LYS A 177 37.55 11.47 23.09
C LYS A 177 36.96 11.34 21.69
N TYR A 178 37.74 11.64 20.64
CA TYR A 178 37.32 11.47 19.25
C TYR A 178 36.97 10.01 18.95
N SER A 179 37.86 9.07 19.29
CA SER A 179 37.64 7.64 19.05
C SER A 179 36.40 7.12 19.76
N LYS A 180 36.16 7.56 21.01
CA LYS A 180 34.95 7.22 21.76
C LYS A 180 33.68 7.73 21.07
N LEU A 181 33.62 9.04 20.77
CA LEU A 181 32.46 9.65 20.12
C LEU A 181 32.20 9.08 18.73
N HIS A 182 33.26 8.74 18.00
CA HIS A 182 33.14 8.10 16.70
C HIS A 182 32.58 6.67 16.80
N GLY A 183 33.02 5.89 17.79
CA GLY A 183 32.43 4.58 18.09
C GLY A 183 30.95 4.67 18.49
N GLU A 184 30.57 5.68 19.29
CA GLU A 184 29.18 5.97 19.63
C GLU A 184 28.36 6.34 18.38
N LEU A 185 28.90 7.17 17.49
CA LEU A 185 28.25 7.53 16.23
C LEU A 185 28.04 6.32 15.33
N ILE A 186 29.05 5.45 15.16
CA ILE A 186 28.93 4.21 14.38
C ILE A 186 27.83 3.32 14.95
N LYS A 187 27.77 3.18 16.28
CA LYS A 187 26.74 2.39 16.95
C LYS A 187 25.33 2.97 16.75
N ILE A 188 25.18 4.30 16.80
CA ILE A 188 23.90 4.95 16.56
C ILE A 188 23.49 4.82 15.09
N GLN A 189 24.43 4.99 14.15
CA GLN A 189 24.15 4.86 12.70
C GLN A 189 23.86 3.41 12.28
N SER A 190 24.50 2.42 12.90
CA SER A 190 24.20 0.99 12.67
C SER A 190 22.86 0.57 13.26
N THR A 191 22.38 1.32 14.26
CA THR A 191 21.01 1.21 14.75
C THR A 191 20.09 1.79 13.69
N GLN A 192 19.69 0.98 12.70
CA GLN A 192 18.62 1.34 11.76
C GLN A 192 17.35 1.65 12.57
N LEU A 193 17.07 2.93 12.78
CA LEU A 193 15.75 3.40 13.18
C LEU A 193 14.80 3.09 12.04
N LYS A 194 14.21 1.89 12.05
CA LYS A 194 13.03 1.58 11.24
C LYS A 194 11.88 2.41 11.78
N LEU A 195 11.82 3.67 11.35
CA LEU A 195 10.63 4.47 11.48
C LEU A 195 9.55 3.72 10.69
N LYS A 196 8.58 3.19 11.42
CA LYS A 196 7.36 2.66 10.84
C LYS A 196 6.52 3.86 10.40
N THR A 197 6.99 4.60 9.39
CA THR A 197 6.21 5.65 8.76
C THR A 197 5.07 4.95 8.04
N GLU A 198 3.87 5.11 8.59
CA GLU A 198 2.67 4.73 7.90
C GLU A 198 2.50 5.71 6.73
N TYR A 199 2.66 5.19 5.52
CA TYR A 199 2.43 5.97 4.31
C TYR A 199 0.95 5.94 3.99
N ALA A 200 0.33 7.10 3.88
CA ALA A 200 -0.98 7.23 3.26
C ALA A 200 -0.79 7.55 1.78
N MET A 201 -1.53 6.87 0.91
CA MET A 201 -1.65 7.30 -0.48
C MET A 201 -2.38 8.64 -0.49
N ALA A 202 -1.68 9.69 -0.88
CA ALA A 202 -2.25 11.03 -1.01
C ALA A 202 -2.12 11.50 -2.45
N VAL A 203 -3.13 12.23 -2.93
CA VAL A 203 -3.04 12.92 -4.21
C VAL A 203 -2.30 14.24 -3.99
N ALA A 204 -1.06 14.34 -4.48
CA ALA A 204 -0.32 15.59 -4.46
C ALA A 204 -0.78 16.51 -5.60
N GLU A 205 -0.74 17.82 -5.34
CA GLU A 205 -0.74 18.82 -6.41
C GLU A 205 0.71 19.11 -6.81
N ASP A 206 0.91 19.45 -8.07
CA ASP A 206 2.14 20.08 -8.54
C ASP A 206 1.92 21.59 -8.67
N ALA A 207 2.98 22.32 -9.02
CA ALA A 207 2.98 23.77 -9.19
C ALA A 207 1.82 24.29 -10.07
N ARG A 208 1.57 25.61 -10.03
CA ARG A 208 0.56 26.30 -10.87
C ARG A 208 0.90 26.16 -12.36
N ARG A 209 0.51 25.03 -12.95
CA ARG A 209 0.64 24.77 -14.39
C ARG A 209 -0.48 25.49 -15.13
N LYS A 210 -0.10 26.12 -16.25
CA LYS A 210 -1.03 26.67 -17.24
C LYS A 210 -1.81 25.55 -17.91
N MET A 211 -3.12 25.74 -18.08
CA MET A 211 -3.98 24.83 -18.82
C MET A 211 -4.43 25.50 -20.11
N TRP A 212 -4.76 24.72 -21.13
CA TRP A 212 -5.07 25.23 -22.46
C TRP A 212 -6.30 24.52 -23.02
N ILE A 213 -7.13 25.22 -23.77
CA ILE A 213 -8.18 24.59 -24.59
C ILE A 213 -7.48 23.77 -25.69
N LEU A 214 -7.79 22.48 -25.80
CA LEU A 214 -7.24 21.62 -26.84
C LEU A 214 -8.09 21.73 -28.10
N ARG A 215 -7.57 22.34 -29.17
CA ARG A 215 -8.31 22.50 -30.43
C ARG A 215 -8.56 21.12 -31.04
N ARG A 216 -9.84 20.79 -31.28
CA ARG A 216 -10.29 19.46 -31.75
C ARG A 216 -9.87 18.30 -30.83
N GLY A 217 -9.57 18.58 -29.57
CA GLY A 217 -9.11 17.56 -28.60
C GLY A 217 -7.65 17.10 -28.78
N LEU A 218 -6.88 17.71 -29.69
CA LEU A 218 -5.48 17.31 -29.96
C LEU A 218 -4.51 17.95 -28.93
N PRO A 219 -3.77 17.17 -28.12
CA PRO A 219 -2.87 17.71 -27.09
C PRO A 219 -1.74 18.62 -27.63
N ALA A 220 -1.34 18.41 -28.90
CA ALA A 220 -0.32 19.22 -29.56
C ALA A 220 -0.85 20.60 -30.01
N LEU A 221 -2.16 20.75 -30.23
CA LEU A 221 -2.78 21.98 -30.73
C LEU A 221 -3.43 22.75 -29.58
N LYS A 222 -2.60 23.50 -28.85
CA LYS A 222 -3.05 24.37 -27.76
C LYS A 222 -3.74 25.63 -28.31
N GLY A 223 -4.92 25.92 -27.77
CA GLY A 223 -5.67 27.16 -27.98
C GLY A 223 -5.40 28.14 -26.85
N GLU A 224 -6.46 28.80 -26.36
CA GLU A 224 -6.37 29.80 -25.29
C GLU A 224 -6.00 29.18 -23.95
N GLU A 225 -5.23 29.93 -23.15
CA GLU A 225 -4.94 29.58 -21.76
C GLU A 225 -6.22 29.70 -20.92
N VAL A 226 -6.46 28.71 -20.06
CA VAL A 226 -7.61 28.70 -19.15
C VAL A 226 -7.16 28.55 -17.71
N GLY A 227 -7.77 29.37 -16.85
CA GLY A 227 -7.62 29.30 -15.40
C GLY A 227 -8.69 28.42 -14.75
N PRO A 228 -8.56 28.14 -13.44
CA PRO A 228 -9.66 27.60 -12.66
C PRO A 228 -10.89 28.51 -12.72
N ALA A 229 -12.06 27.91 -12.91
CA ALA A 229 -13.33 28.61 -12.87
C ALA A 229 -14.42 27.67 -12.32
N PHE A 230 -15.49 28.25 -11.79
CA PHE A 230 -16.72 27.52 -11.51
C PHE A 230 -17.62 27.51 -12.76
N PRO A 231 -18.64 26.63 -12.83
CA PRO A 231 -19.57 26.63 -13.95
C PRO A 231 -20.21 28.01 -14.16
N THR A 232 -19.80 28.72 -15.20
CA THR A 232 -20.21 30.12 -15.47
C THR A 232 -21.69 30.25 -15.78
N ILE A 233 -22.35 29.18 -16.23
CA ILE A 233 -23.81 29.13 -16.42
C ILE A 233 -24.59 29.39 -15.12
N LEU A 234 -23.95 29.25 -13.96
CA LEU A 234 -24.52 29.56 -12.65
C LEU A 234 -24.31 31.02 -12.24
N ASP A 235 -23.78 31.87 -13.14
CA ASP A 235 -23.45 33.28 -12.90
C ASP A 235 -22.49 33.49 -11.72
N ILE A 236 -21.53 32.57 -11.58
CA ILE A 236 -20.51 32.61 -10.52
C ILE A 236 -19.23 33.22 -11.10
N SER A 237 -18.63 34.15 -10.34
CA SER A 237 -17.36 34.79 -10.70
C SER A 237 -16.22 33.78 -10.90
N ALA A 238 -15.20 34.18 -11.67
CA ALA A 238 -13.98 33.40 -11.81
C ALA A 238 -13.39 33.03 -10.45
N ALA A 239 -12.85 31.81 -10.33
CA ALA A 239 -12.24 31.34 -9.10
C ALA A 239 -10.86 31.98 -8.95
N HIS A 240 -10.68 32.79 -7.90
CA HIS A 240 -9.36 33.30 -7.54
C HIS A 240 -8.62 32.24 -6.70
N VAL A 241 -7.34 32.01 -6.99
CA VAL A 241 -6.47 31.13 -6.20
C VAL A 241 -5.44 31.98 -5.46
N PRO A 242 -5.67 32.28 -4.17
CA PRO A 242 -4.78 33.09 -3.35
C PRO A 242 -3.34 32.54 -3.34
N ASP A 243 -2.34 33.40 -3.41
CA ASP A 243 -0.93 32.98 -3.44
C ASP A 243 -0.49 32.30 -2.14
N ASP A 244 -1.06 32.70 -1.01
CA ASP A 244 -0.81 32.11 0.32
C ASP A 244 -1.38 30.69 0.48
N TYR A 245 -2.23 30.23 -0.44
CA TYR A 245 -2.69 28.83 -0.47
C TYR A 245 -1.63 27.89 -1.06
N ALA A 246 -0.57 28.42 -1.68
CA ALA A 246 0.53 27.61 -2.18
C ALA A 246 1.40 27.12 -1.01
N VAL A 247 1.49 25.80 -0.81
CA VAL A 247 2.31 25.18 0.23
C VAL A 247 3.24 24.14 -0.39
N GLY A 248 4.54 24.39 -0.36
CA GLY A 248 5.54 23.53 -0.98
C GLY A 248 5.31 23.40 -2.50
N LYS A 249 4.87 22.22 -2.95
CA LYS A 249 4.52 21.96 -4.36
C LYS A 249 3.03 22.14 -4.67
N ALA A 250 2.17 22.33 -3.67
CA ALA A 250 0.74 22.46 -3.88
C ALA A 250 0.38 23.83 -4.46
N SER A 251 -0.53 23.87 -5.44
CA SER A 251 -0.92 25.09 -6.15
C SER A 251 -2.00 25.90 -5.43
N GLY A 252 -2.73 25.27 -4.50
CA GLY A 252 -3.86 25.84 -3.77
C GLY A 252 -5.22 25.64 -4.47
N LYS A 253 -5.24 25.12 -5.70
CA LYS A 253 -6.45 24.98 -6.54
C LYS A 253 -7.51 24.10 -5.87
N ARG A 254 -7.15 22.92 -5.34
CA ARG A 254 -8.10 22.05 -4.64
C ARG A 254 -8.66 22.68 -3.37
N ARG A 255 -7.88 23.51 -2.67
CA ARG A 255 -8.35 24.21 -1.47
C ARG A 255 -9.45 25.20 -1.81
N VAL A 256 -9.26 26.01 -2.85
CA VAL A 256 -10.31 26.94 -3.34
C VAL A 256 -11.59 26.20 -3.72
N LEU A 257 -11.46 25.08 -4.44
CA LEU A 257 -12.63 24.26 -4.79
C LEU A 257 -13.32 23.70 -3.54
N ALA A 258 -12.56 23.19 -2.57
CA ALA A 258 -13.11 22.64 -1.33
C ALA A 258 -13.85 23.70 -0.51
N GLU A 259 -13.29 24.91 -0.39
CA GLU A 259 -13.91 26.03 0.31
C GLU A 259 -15.17 26.54 -0.40
N TRP A 260 -15.19 26.56 -1.74
CA TRP A 260 -16.40 26.88 -2.49
C TRP A 260 -17.50 25.83 -2.32
N VAL A 261 -17.15 24.54 -2.39
CA VAL A 261 -18.10 23.44 -2.16
C VAL A 261 -18.66 23.50 -0.74
N ALA A 262 -17.82 23.71 0.27
CA ALA A 262 -18.21 23.74 1.68
C ALA A 262 -18.71 25.12 2.17
N SER A 263 -18.78 26.12 1.29
CA SER A 263 -19.24 27.47 1.65
C SER A 263 -20.65 27.45 2.22
N GLY A 264 -20.89 28.22 3.27
CA GLY A 264 -22.25 28.46 3.80
C GLY A 264 -23.19 29.13 2.80
N SER A 265 -22.65 29.82 1.78
CA SER A 265 -23.44 30.38 0.68
C SER A 265 -23.81 29.36 -0.40
N ASN A 266 -23.30 28.13 -0.32
CA ASN A 266 -23.68 27.03 -1.20
C ASN A 266 -24.80 26.20 -0.55
N PRO A 267 -26.08 26.40 -0.90
CA PRO A 267 -27.18 25.70 -0.25
C PRO A 267 -27.21 24.20 -0.60
N MET A 268 -26.59 23.78 -1.70
CA MET A 268 -26.69 22.40 -2.17
C MET A 268 -25.91 21.45 -1.25
N THR A 269 -24.69 21.83 -0.85
CA THR A 269 -23.85 20.98 0.01
C THR A 269 -24.52 20.68 1.34
N ALA A 270 -25.09 21.71 1.97
CA ALA A 270 -25.80 21.56 3.24
C ALA A 270 -27.05 20.69 3.09
N ARG A 271 -27.85 20.88 2.03
CA ARG A 271 -29.05 20.07 1.76
C ARG A 271 -28.71 18.61 1.47
N VAL A 272 -27.70 18.35 0.65
CA VAL A 272 -27.23 16.98 0.36
C VAL A 272 -26.73 16.32 1.63
N MET A 273 -25.93 17.01 2.46
CA MET A 273 -25.42 16.43 3.69
C MET A 273 -26.53 16.19 4.72
N ALA A 274 -27.45 17.13 4.91
CA ALA A 274 -28.62 16.96 5.77
C ALA A 274 -29.48 15.76 5.33
N ASN A 275 -29.70 15.61 4.02
CA ASN A 275 -30.41 14.46 3.47
C ASN A 275 -29.68 13.13 3.71
N ARG A 276 -28.34 13.09 3.60
CA ARG A 276 -27.53 11.90 3.90
C ARG A 276 -27.55 11.53 5.38
N LEU A 277 -27.52 12.53 6.28
CA LEU A 277 -27.67 12.30 7.72
C LEU A 277 -29.05 11.73 8.05
N TRP A 278 -30.09 12.27 7.43
CA TRP A 278 -31.45 11.73 7.54
C TRP A 278 -31.52 10.30 7.00
N GLN A 279 -30.99 10.07 5.79
CA GLN A 279 -30.93 8.74 5.16
C GLN A 279 -30.23 7.71 6.04
N HIS A 280 -29.14 8.07 6.72
CA HIS A 280 -28.44 7.12 7.56
C HIS A 280 -29.27 6.66 8.77
N HIS A 281 -30.14 7.54 9.29
CA HIS A 281 -31.01 7.21 10.42
C HIS A 281 -32.29 6.48 10.01
N PHE A 282 -32.88 6.87 8.87
CA PHE A 282 -34.18 6.37 8.42
C PHE A 282 -34.11 5.38 7.25
N GLY A 283 -32.92 4.98 6.80
CA GLY A 283 -32.68 4.11 5.64
C GLY A 283 -32.88 4.79 4.28
N ARG A 284 -33.52 5.97 4.23
CA ARG A 284 -33.77 6.75 3.01
C ARG A 284 -33.76 8.24 3.27
N GLY A 285 -33.34 9.02 2.27
CA GLY A 285 -33.37 10.48 2.35
C GLY A 285 -34.77 11.07 2.23
N ILE A 286 -34.94 12.32 2.67
CA ILE A 286 -36.10 13.17 2.35
C ILE A 286 -36.22 13.35 0.83
N VAL A 287 -35.08 13.53 0.16
CA VAL A 287 -34.91 13.33 -1.28
C VAL A 287 -34.41 11.90 -1.49
N ARG A 288 -35.21 11.06 -2.13
CA ARG A 288 -34.89 9.65 -2.34
C ARG A 288 -33.68 9.42 -3.26
N SER A 289 -33.46 10.33 -4.21
CA SER A 289 -32.30 10.32 -5.12
C SER A 289 -31.12 11.07 -4.50
N SER A 290 -30.42 10.43 -3.56
CA SER A 290 -29.44 11.08 -2.69
C SER A 290 -28.26 11.73 -3.41
N ASN A 291 -27.88 11.27 -4.60
CA ASN A 291 -26.87 11.92 -5.45
C ASN A 291 -27.44 12.89 -6.50
N ASN A 292 -28.76 13.04 -6.60
CA ASN A 292 -29.38 13.82 -7.66
C ASN A 292 -30.52 14.70 -7.11
N PHE A 293 -30.18 15.96 -6.85
CA PHE A 293 -31.12 16.99 -6.40
C PHE A 293 -31.60 17.89 -7.56
N GLY A 294 -31.25 17.53 -8.81
CA GLY A 294 -31.64 18.26 -10.02
C GLY A 294 -33.03 17.85 -10.53
N PHE A 295 -33.41 18.38 -11.69
CA PHE A 295 -34.74 18.15 -12.30
C PHE A 295 -35.08 16.69 -12.62
N ILE A 296 -34.05 15.86 -12.87
CA ILE A 296 -34.19 14.43 -13.11
C ILE A 296 -34.17 13.59 -11.82
N GLY A 297 -33.99 14.24 -10.66
CA GLY A 297 -34.07 13.62 -9.34
C GLY A 297 -35.50 13.61 -8.78
N ALA A 298 -35.67 12.90 -7.66
CA ALA A 298 -36.90 12.92 -6.88
C ALA A 298 -37.09 14.26 -6.17
N LYS A 299 -38.34 14.71 -6.04
CA LYS A 299 -38.67 15.86 -5.19
C LYS A 299 -38.55 15.47 -3.70
N PRO A 300 -38.18 16.40 -2.81
CA PRO A 300 -38.20 16.15 -1.37
C PRO A 300 -39.64 15.90 -0.91
N THR A 301 -39.85 14.88 -0.06
CA THR A 301 -41.16 14.68 0.59
C THR A 301 -41.50 15.82 1.56
N HIS A 302 -40.48 16.36 2.23
CA HIS A 302 -40.60 17.44 3.22
C HIS A 302 -39.58 18.55 2.94
N PRO A 303 -39.84 19.46 1.96
CA PRO A 303 -38.88 20.48 1.54
C PRO A 303 -38.48 21.44 2.67
N ASP A 304 -39.44 21.87 3.48
CA ASP A 304 -39.18 22.83 4.57
C ASP A 304 -38.32 22.22 5.67
N LEU A 305 -38.57 20.95 6.01
CA LEU A 305 -37.73 20.19 6.95
C LEU A 305 -36.30 20.05 6.43
N LEU A 306 -36.13 19.71 5.16
CA LEU A 306 -34.80 19.59 4.55
C LEU A 306 -34.04 20.93 4.59
N ASN A 307 -34.71 22.03 4.27
CA ASN A 307 -34.12 23.37 4.31
C ASN A 307 -33.76 23.76 5.76
N TRP A 308 -34.64 23.46 6.72
CA TRP A 308 -34.36 23.70 8.13
C TRP A 308 -33.16 22.90 8.63
N LEU A 309 -33.08 21.59 8.33
CA LEU A 309 -31.93 20.74 8.70
C LEU A 309 -30.62 21.22 8.06
N ALA A 310 -30.67 21.68 6.80
CA ALA A 310 -29.51 22.24 6.12
C ALA A 310 -29.01 23.52 6.81
N ASN A 311 -29.93 24.42 7.17
CA ASN A 311 -29.61 25.65 7.91
C ASN A 311 -29.07 25.34 9.31
N GLU A 312 -29.65 24.38 10.02
CA GLU A 312 -29.18 23.91 11.33
C GLU A 312 -27.77 23.31 11.28
N LEU A 313 -27.43 22.62 10.19
CA LEU A 313 -26.09 22.07 9.99
C LEU A 313 -25.06 23.19 9.81
N VAL A 314 -25.37 24.20 8.99
CA VAL A 314 -24.47 25.34 8.73
C VAL A 314 -24.33 26.20 10.00
N ALA A 315 -25.44 26.55 10.66
CA ALA A 315 -25.43 27.32 11.90
C ALA A 315 -24.73 26.59 13.05
N GLY A 316 -24.73 25.25 13.02
CA GLY A 316 -24.01 24.38 13.96
C GLY A 316 -22.53 24.16 13.64
N ASP A 317 -21.94 24.94 12.74
CA ASP A 317 -20.52 24.84 12.33
C ASP A 317 -20.18 23.43 11.80
N TRP A 318 -21.09 22.86 11.02
CA TRP A 318 -20.95 21.54 10.39
C TRP A 318 -20.70 20.38 11.38
N LYS A 319 -21.01 20.55 12.67
CA LYS A 319 -20.83 19.52 13.70
C LYS A 319 -21.85 18.39 13.56
N LEU A 320 -21.47 17.32 12.86
CA LEU A 320 -22.35 16.19 12.58
C LEU A 320 -22.95 15.54 13.84
N LYS A 321 -22.19 15.46 14.95
CA LYS A 321 -22.69 14.90 16.22
C LYS A 321 -23.92 15.65 16.75
N ARG A 322 -23.98 16.97 16.59
CA ARG A 322 -25.14 17.79 16.97
C ARG A 322 -26.36 17.39 16.14
N MET A 323 -26.18 17.22 14.84
CA MET A 323 -27.26 16.83 13.92
C MET A 323 -27.76 15.40 14.20
N HIS A 324 -26.87 14.44 14.47
CA HIS A 324 -27.30 13.10 14.87
C HIS A 324 -28.16 13.14 16.12
N LYS A 325 -27.72 13.87 17.17
CA LYS A 325 -28.51 14.03 18.40
C LYS A 325 -29.86 14.69 18.12
N LEU A 326 -29.89 15.75 17.31
CA LEU A 326 -31.11 16.45 16.94
C LEU A 326 -32.13 15.51 16.29
N ILE A 327 -31.70 14.70 15.32
CA ILE A 327 -32.55 13.72 14.64
C ILE A 327 -33.00 12.64 15.62
N MET A 328 -32.08 12.05 16.39
CA MET A 328 -32.39 10.93 17.31
C MET A 328 -33.32 11.34 18.46
N MET A 329 -33.32 12.62 18.83
CA MET A 329 -34.21 13.16 19.86
C MET A 329 -35.57 13.62 19.32
N SER A 330 -35.78 13.59 17.99
CA SER A 330 -37.06 13.94 17.38
C SER A 330 -38.16 12.93 17.76
N ASN A 331 -39.42 13.35 17.64
CA ASN A 331 -40.54 12.40 17.77
C ASN A 331 -40.53 11.39 16.63
N THR A 332 -40.22 11.81 15.40
CA THR A 332 -40.16 10.95 14.21
C THR A 332 -39.18 9.78 14.37
N TYR A 333 -37.98 10.02 14.91
CA TYR A 333 -37.01 8.94 15.14
C TYR A 333 -37.45 7.95 16.23
N ARG A 334 -38.24 8.41 17.21
CA ARG A 334 -38.68 7.61 18.36
C ARG A 334 -40.03 6.93 18.14
N MET A 335 -40.59 7.01 16.93
CA MET A 335 -41.84 6.31 16.60
C MET A 335 -41.62 4.79 16.56
N SER A 336 -42.68 4.03 16.86
CA SER A 336 -42.67 2.58 16.65
C SER A 336 -42.58 2.24 15.17
N SER A 337 -42.01 1.08 14.84
CA SER A 337 -42.06 0.49 13.49
C SER A 337 -43.35 -0.28 13.20
N SER A 338 -44.19 -0.51 14.22
CA SER A 338 -45.47 -1.20 14.05
C SER A 338 -46.42 -0.41 13.14
N GLY A 339 -46.99 -1.11 12.15
CA GLY A 339 -47.94 -0.53 11.21
C GLY A 339 -49.38 -0.68 11.69
N GLY A 340 -50.20 0.36 11.50
CA GLY A 340 -51.66 0.27 11.58
C GLY A 340 -52.26 0.09 10.18
N GLU A 341 -53.25 -0.79 10.04
CA GLU A 341 -53.87 -1.12 8.74
C GLU A 341 -54.33 0.13 7.96
N THR A 342 -54.96 1.09 8.66
CA THR A 342 -55.43 2.34 8.03
C THR A 342 -54.29 3.19 7.48
N ALA A 343 -53.17 3.28 8.20
CA ALA A 343 -52.02 4.07 7.77
C ALA A 343 -51.26 3.37 6.62
N LEU A 344 -51.10 2.05 6.71
CA LEU A 344 -50.54 1.21 5.63
C LEU A 344 -51.34 1.34 4.34
N ALA A 345 -52.68 1.37 4.41
CA ALA A 345 -53.52 1.52 3.22
C ALA A 345 -53.41 2.92 2.57
N ARG A 346 -53.14 3.97 3.36
CA ARG A 346 -53.07 5.36 2.86
C ARG A 346 -51.68 5.75 2.39
N ASP A 347 -50.65 5.32 3.09
CA ASP A 347 -49.25 5.64 2.81
C ASP A 347 -48.39 4.38 3.01
N PRO A 348 -48.50 3.39 2.12
CA PRO A 348 -47.77 2.12 2.22
C PRO A 348 -46.26 2.32 2.10
N ASN A 349 -45.84 3.37 1.39
CA ASN A 349 -44.44 3.74 1.26
C ASN A 349 -43.94 4.57 2.45
N ASN A 350 -44.80 4.90 3.42
CA ASN A 350 -44.47 5.69 4.60
C ASN A 350 -43.86 7.08 4.27
N ASP A 351 -44.17 7.66 3.10
CA ASP A 351 -43.60 8.95 2.65
C ASP A 351 -43.84 10.10 3.63
N LEU A 352 -44.88 10.00 4.45
CA LEU A 352 -45.22 10.92 5.53
C LEU A 352 -44.50 10.64 6.86
N MET A 353 -43.64 9.60 6.90
CA MET A 353 -42.86 9.19 8.07
C MET A 353 -43.73 8.96 9.32
N TRP A 354 -44.87 8.29 9.14
CA TRP A 354 -45.86 8.02 10.18
C TRP A 354 -45.48 6.82 11.08
N ARG A 355 -44.39 6.11 10.75
CA ARG A 355 -43.75 5.07 11.58
C ARG A 355 -42.24 5.02 11.30
N HIS A 356 -41.48 4.38 12.19
CA HIS A 356 -40.10 4.03 11.87
C HIS A 356 -40.08 2.89 10.84
N GLU A 357 -39.10 2.88 9.94
CA GLU A 357 -38.92 1.76 9.01
C GLU A 357 -38.17 0.62 9.68
N MET A 358 -38.58 -0.62 9.38
CA MET A 358 -37.76 -1.78 9.72
C MET A 358 -36.47 -1.71 8.91
N ARG A 359 -35.34 -1.81 9.58
CA ARG A 359 -34.03 -1.64 8.95
C ARG A 359 -33.32 -2.97 8.83
N ARG A 360 -33.10 -3.42 7.61
CA ARG A 360 -32.20 -4.55 7.37
C ARG A 360 -30.75 -4.15 7.65
N LEU A 361 -30.00 -5.04 8.30
CA LEU A 361 -28.57 -4.90 8.51
C LEU A 361 -27.82 -4.92 7.16
N SER A 362 -26.81 -4.06 7.00
CA SER A 362 -25.91 -4.09 5.83
C SER A 362 -25.03 -5.33 5.84
N ALA A 363 -24.42 -5.67 4.70
CA ALA A 363 -23.45 -6.77 4.58
C ALA A 363 -22.42 -6.84 5.74
N GLU A 364 -21.79 -5.69 6.05
CA GLU A 364 -20.81 -5.57 7.12
C GLU A 364 -21.42 -5.76 8.51
N GLU A 365 -22.62 -5.22 8.74
CA GLU A 365 -23.34 -5.38 10.00
C GLU A 365 -23.77 -6.83 10.21
N ILE A 366 -24.26 -7.51 9.17
CA ILE A 366 -24.61 -8.93 9.22
C ILE A 366 -23.38 -9.75 9.62
N ARG A 367 -22.25 -9.57 8.92
CA ARG A 367 -21.01 -10.30 9.23
C ARG A 367 -20.52 -10.01 10.65
N ASP A 368 -20.47 -8.74 11.05
CA ASP A 368 -19.99 -8.33 12.37
C ASP A 368 -20.93 -8.84 13.49
N SER A 369 -22.25 -8.86 13.25
CA SER A 369 -23.25 -9.44 14.17
C SER A 369 -23.09 -10.95 14.34
N ILE A 370 -22.83 -11.69 13.26
CA ILE A 370 -22.53 -13.13 13.31
C ILE A 370 -21.29 -13.37 14.19
N LEU A 371 -20.20 -12.66 13.93
CA LEU A 371 -18.97 -12.78 14.73
C LEU A 371 -19.17 -12.39 16.20
N ASN A 372 -20.02 -11.40 16.48
CA ASN A 372 -20.36 -11.01 17.84
C ASN A 372 -21.19 -12.10 18.55
N LEU A 373 -22.17 -12.66 17.86
CA LEU A 373 -23.04 -13.73 18.36
C LEU A 373 -22.24 -15.02 18.66
N THR A 374 -21.25 -15.36 17.84
CA THR A 374 -20.37 -16.51 18.08
C THR A 374 -19.27 -16.24 19.10
N GLY A 375 -19.06 -14.97 19.48
CA GLY A 375 -17.99 -14.56 20.40
C GLY A 375 -16.60 -14.53 19.76
N GLN A 376 -16.54 -14.43 18.42
CA GLN A 376 -15.31 -14.43 17.63
C GLN A 376 -14.88 -13.04 17.17
N LEU A 377 -15.72 -12.01 17.34
CA LEU A 377 -15.43 -10.65 16.89
C LEU A 377 -14.20 -10.07 17.58
N ASN A 378 -13.20 -9.71 16.77
CA ASN A 378 -12.01 -9.01 17.22
C ASN A 378 -12.19 -7.48 17.06
N LEU A 379 -12.24 -6.75 18.20
CA LEU A 379 -12.46 -5.30 18.26
C LEU A 379 -11.19 -4.45 18.09
N LYS A 380 -10.04 -5.06 17.76
CA LYS A 380 -8.78 -4.34 17.54
C LYS A 380 -8.93 -3.25 16.48
N MET A 381 -8.60 -2.02 16.87
CA MET A 381 -8.63 -0.84 16.02
C MET A 381 -7.28 -0.54 15.37
N GLY A 382 -7.31 0.12 14.22
CA GLY A 382 -6.12 0.57 13.47
C GLY A 382 -5.32 -0.56 12.83
N GLY A 383 -4.13 -0.26 12.31
CA GLY A 383 -3.28 -1.25 11.64
C GLY A 383 -3.78 -1.69 10.26
N PRO A 384 -3.10 -2.67 9.64
CA PRO A 384 -3.37 -3.07 8.26
C PRO A 384 -4.75 -3.73 8.10
N SER A 385 -5.24 -3.71 6.86
CA SER A 385 -6.41 -4.49 6.44
C SER A 385 -6.20 -5.99 6.65
N ILE A 386 -7.30 -6.71 6.78
CA ILE A 386 -7.36 -8.15 6.93
C ILE A 386 -7.94 -8.80 5.67
N TYR A 387 -7.61 -10.07 5.50
CA TYR A 387 -8.12 -10.90 4.41
C TYR A 387 -8.99 -12.00 5.00
N THR A 388 -10.26 -12.05 4.60
CA THR A 388 -11.17 -13.16 4.93
C THR A 388 -10.81 -14.39 4.12
N GLU A 389 -11.39 -15.53 4.51
CA GLU A 389 -11.31 -16.74 3.70
C GLU A 389 -12.24 -16.62 2.49
N VAL A 390 -11.67 -16.72 1.30
CA VAL A 390 -12.40 -16.67 0.03
C VAL A 390 -12.34 -18.06 -0.63
N PRO A 391 -13.45 -18.60 -1.16
CA PRO A 391 -13.45 -19.91 -1.82
C PRO A 391 -12.43 -20.00 -2.96
N LYS A 392 -11.81 -21.18 -3.11
CA LYS A 392 -10.78 -21.42 -4.13
C LYS A 392 -11.29 -21.17 -5.55
N ASP A 393 -12.56 -21.51 -5.82
CA ASP A 393 -13.18 -21.33 -7.14
C ASP A 393 -13.31 -19.84 -7.51
N VAL A 394 -13.57 -18.97 -6.53
CA VAL A 394 -13.58 -17.51 -6.72
C VAL A 394 -12.16 -17.00 -6.98
N LEU A 395 -11.15 -17.54 -6.28
CA LEU A 395 -9.76 -17.15 -6.50
C LEU A 395 -9.20 -17.63 -7.85
N ALA A 396 -9.74 -18.73 -8.39
CA ALA A 396 -9.33 -19.28 -9.68
C ALA A 396 -9.72 -18.38 -10.86
N THR A 397 -10.72 -17.50 -10.72
CA THR A 397 -11.10 -16.54 -11.78
C THR A 397 -10.18 -15.31 -11.84
N ALA A 398 -9.25 -15.16 -10.89
CA ALA A 398 -8.40 -13.98 -10.82
C ALA A 398 -7.26 -14.00 -11.84
N SER A 399 -6.97 -12.84 -12.45
CA SER A 399 -5.90 -12.68 -13.45
C SER A 399 -4.48 -12.99 -12.95
N ARG A 400 -4.29 -13.10 -11.63
CA ARG A 400 -3.02 -13.50 -11.00
C ARG A 400 -3.30 -14.62 -9.98
N PRO A 401 -3.29 -15.89 -10.42
CA PRO A 401 -3.50 -17.04 -9.53
C PRO A 401 -2.52 -17.01 -8.35
N GLY A 402 -3.03 -17.27 -7.14
CA GLY A 402 -2.22 -17.30 -5.91
C GLY A 402 -1.78 -15.94 -5.34
N ALA A 403 -1.94 -14.84 -6.07
CA ALA A 403 -1.59 -13.49 -5.62
C ALA A 403 -2.78 -12.53 -5.59
N ALA A 404 -4.00 -13.03 -5.81
CA ALA A 404 -5.19 -12.23 -5.95
C ALA A 404 -5.74 -11.70 -4.61
N TRP A 405 -5.54 -12.46 -3.54
CA TRP A 405 -6.06 -12.21 -2.19
C TRP A 405 -5.02 -12.65 -1.17
N GLY A 406 -4.84 -11.87 -0.10
CA GLY A 406 -3.92 -12.21 0.98
C GLY A 406 -4.50 -13.28 1.91
N ASN A 407 -3.74 -13.63 2.95
CA ASN A 407 -4.20 -14.50 4.01
C ASN A 407 -3.86 -13.84 5.35
N SER A 408 -4.86 -13.65 6.21
CA SER A 408 -4.64 -13.16 7.57
C SER A 408 -4.65 -14.33 8.58
N PRO A 409 -3.91 -14.24 9.69
CA PRO A 409 -3.99 -15.24 10.76
C PRO A 409 -5.40 -15.30 11.35
N VAL A 410 -5.84 -16.48 11.81
CA VAL A 410 -7.20 -16.70 12.38
C VAL A 410 -7.57 -15.65 13.43
N ALA A 411 -6.62 -15.28 14.30
CA ALA A 411 -6.82 -14.27 15.34
C ALA A 411 -7.17 -12.87 14.80
N GLU A 412 -6.74 -12.52 13.58
CA GLU A 412 -7.00 -11.22 12.94
C GLU A 412 -8.12 -11.28 11.90
N ARG A 413 -8.40 -12.45 11.29
CA ARG A 413 -9.45 -12.61 10.25
C ARG A 413 -10.86 -12.22 10.69
N ASN A 414 -11.12 -12.28 12.00
CA ASN A 414 -12.44 -11.98 12.57
C ASN A 414 -12.55 -10.54 13.10
N ARG A 415 -11.72 -9.61 12.59
CA ARG A 415 -11.89 -8.19 12.84
C ARG A 415 -13.16 -7.65 12.18
N ARG A 416 -13.61 -6.49 12.68
CA ARG A 416 -14.73 -5.73 12.11
C ARG A 416 -14.57 -5.60 10.60
N SER A 417 -15.68 -5.73 9.88
CA SER A 417 -15.69 -5.81 8.41
C SER A 417 -15.14 -4.56 7.72
N VAL A 418 -15.10 -3.41 8.42
CA VAL A 418 -14.43 -2.17 7.99
C VAL A 418 -12.91 -2.35 7.74
N TYR A 419 -12.29 -3.38 8.31
CA TYR A 419 -10.88 -3.70 8.10
C TYR A 419 -10.65 -4.69 6.96
N ILE A 420 -11.69 -5.22 6.32
CA ILE A 420 -11.53 -6.13 5.18
C ILE A 420 -10.85 -5.38 4.04
N TYR A 421 -9.84 -6.02 3.44
CA TYR A 421 -9.15 -5.47 2.29
C TYR A 421 -10.12 -5.32 1.11
N VAL A 422 -10.20 -4.11 0.55
CA VAL A 422 -11.06 -3.82 -0.59
C VAL A 422 -10.24 -3.88 -1.87
N LYS A 423 -10.58 -4.84 -2.74
CA LYS A 423 -10.04 -4.95 -4.08
C LYS A 423 -11.15 -4.75 -5.10
N ARG A 424 -10.99 -3.75 -5.95
CA ARG A 424 -11.98 -3.38 -6.96
C ARG A 424 -12.43 -4.55 -7.85
N SER A 425 -11.50 -5.39 -8.27
CA SER A 425 -11.76 -6.51 -9.19
C SER A 425 -12.13 -7.83 -8.49
N LEU A 426 -12.18 -7.88 -7.16
CA LEU A 426 -12.45 -9.10 -6.39
C LEU A 426 -13.13 -8.71 -5.09
N HIS A 427 -14.45 -8.85 -5.07
CA HIS A 427 -15.25 -8.58 -3.89
C HIS A 427 -15.23 -9.78 -2.94
N GLU A 428 -15.37 -9.48 -1.66
CA GLU A 428 -15.57 -10.50 -0.64
C GLU A 428 -16.95 -11.17 -0.91
N PRO A 429 -17.02 -12.50 -1.16
CA PRO A 429 -18.24 -13.12 -1.67
C PRO A 429 -19.44 -13.04 -0.72
N PHE A 430 -19.22 -13.14 0.59
CA PHE A 430 -20.29 -13.02 1.56
C PHE A 430 -20.83 -11.59 1.55
N LEU A 431 -19.96 -10.59 1.63
CA LEU A 431 -20.41 -9.20 1.57
C LEU A 431 -21.14 -8.89 0.26
N GLY A 432 -20.59 -9.36 -0.87
CA GLY A 432 -21.19 -9.19 -2.20
C GLY A 432 -22.59 -9.79 -2.30
N ALA A 433 -22.85 -10.93 -1.64
CA ALA A 433 -24.18 -11.53 -1.61
C ALA A 433 -25.22 -10.64 -0.89
N PHE A 434 -24.81 -9.83 0.09
CA PHE A 434 -25.67 -8.95 0.89
C PHE A 434 -25.60 -7.48 0.48
N ASP A 435 -25.57 -7.23 -0.83
CA ASP A 435 -25.66 -5.89 -1.42
C ASP A 435 -24.56 -4.91 -0.94
N TRP A 436 -23.33 -5.41 -0.81
CA TRP A 436 -22.17 -4.56 -0.55
C TRP A 436 -22.01 -3.48 -1.63
N ALA A 437 -21.43 -2.34 -1.25
CA ALA A 437 -21.28 -1.22 -2.17
C ALA A 437 -20.37 -1.56 -3.36
N ASP A 438 -20.80 -1.15 -4.55
CA ASP A 438 -19.99 -1.17 -5.77
C ASP A 438 -18.68 -0.38 -5.54
N THR A 439 -17.56 -0.97 -5.94
CA THR A 439 -16.20 -0.41 -5.77
C THR A 439 -15.67 0.35 -7.00
N ASP A 440 -16.42 0.30 -8.09
CA ASP A 440 -16.17 0.96 -9.38
C ASP A 440 -17.00 2.22 -9.55
N ASN A 441 -18.24 2.23 -9.05
CA ASN A 441 -19.20 3.31 -9.20
C ASN A 441 -19.48 4.04 -7.88
N THR A 442 -20.01 5.27 -7.99
CA THR A 442 -20.53 5.97 -6.81
C THR A 442 -21.82 5.33 -6.34
N CYS A 443 -21.90 4.96 -5.06
CA CYS A 443 -23.10 4.41 -4.43
C CYS A 443 -23.69 5.45 -3.46
N ASP A 444 -24.84 6.03 -3.80
CA ASP A 444 -25.53 7.04 -2.99
C ASP A 444 -26.47 6.42 -1.95
N VAL A 445 -27.06 5.29 -2.32
CA VAL A 445 -27.82 4.41 -1.45
C VAL A 445 -27.51 2.98 -1.85
N ARG A 446 -27.35 2.09 -0.85
CA ARG A 446 -27.25 0.66 -1.12
C ARG A 446 -28.66 0.13 -1.27
N PHE A 447 -28.92 -0.58 -2.36
CA PHE A 447 -30.15 -1.34 -2.48
C PHE A 447 -30.13 -2.47 -1.46
N VAL A 448 -31.31 -2.80 -0.93
CA VAL A 448 -31.50 -3.95 -0.06
C VAL A 448 -32.37 -4.91 -0.83
N THR A 449 -31.77 -5.97 -1.37
CA THR A 449 -32.49 -6.97 -2.17
C THR A 449 -32.95 -8.10 -1.27
N THR A 450 -34.13 -8.68 -1.54
CA THR A 450 -34.60 -9.89 -0.84
C THR A 450 -34.72 -10.99 -1.87
N VAL A 451 -33.62 -11.73 -2.06
CA VAL A 451 -33.50 -12.76 -3.11
C VAL A 451 -33.16 -14.11 -2.51
N PRO A 452 -33.68 -15.23 -3.07
CA PRO A 452 -33.42 -16.57 -2.53
C PRO A 452 -31.93 -16.93 -2.42
N THR A 453 -31.08 -16.38 -3.29
CA THR A 453 -29.63 -16.60 -3.28
C THR A 453 -28.96 -16.11 -1.99
N GLN A 454 -29.50 -15.09 -1.33
CA GLN A 454 -29.00 -14.62 -0.03
C GLN A 454 -29.30 -15.64 1.07
N THR A 455 -30.51 -16.17 1.14
CA THR A 455 -30.88 -17.24 2.06
C THR A 455 -30.06 -18.50 1.81
N LEU A 456 -29.87 -18.89 0.55
CA LEU A 456 -29.01 -20.01 0.19
C LEU A 456 -27.55 -19.76 0.60
N THR A 457 -27.06 -18.53 0.55
CA THR A 457 -25.73 -18.17 1.05
C THR A 457 -25.64 -18.34 2.56
N LEU A 458 -26.65 -17.93 3.34
CA LEU A 458 -26.66 -18.14 4.79
C LEU A 458 -26.72 -19.62 5.18
N LEU A 459 -27.44 -20.46 4.43
CA LEU A 459 -27.56 -21.89 4.72
C LEU A 459 -26.29 -22.68 4.33
N ASN A 460 -25.69 -22.35 3.18
CA ASN A 460 -24.67 -23.22 2.55
C ASN A 460 -23.25 -22.68 2.65
N SER A 461 -23.04 -21.42 3.01
CA SER A 461 -21.68 -20.88 3.07
C SER A 461 -20.88 -21.54 4.19
N LYS A 462 -19.58 -21.76 3.91
CA LYS A 462 -18.62 -22.23 4.91
C LYS A 462 -18.59 -21.29 6.13
N PHE A 463 -18.62 -19.98 5.89
CA PHE A 463 -18.59 -18.98 6.96
C PHE A 463 -19.75 -19.17 7.97
N LEU A 464 -20.99 -19.39 7.49
CA LEU A 464 -22.13 -19.59 8.38
C LEU A 464 -22.11 -20.95 9.07
N ASN A 465 -21.69 -22.02 8.37
CA ASN A 465 -21.59 -23.35 8.98
C ASN A 465 -20.50 -23.40 10.07
N ASP A 466 -19.34 -22.78 9.84
CA ASP A 466 -18.27 -22.63 10.84
C ASP A 466 -18.72 -21.73 12.01
N SER A 467 -19.51 -20.69 11.72
CA SER A 467 -20.09 -19.80 12.73
C SER A 467 -21.12 -20.53 13.60
N ALA A 468 -21.97 -21.35 12.99
CA ALA A 468 -22.95 -22.18 13.70
C ALA A 468 -22.25 -23.20 14.62
N GLU A 469 -21.18 -23.83 14.16
CA GLU A 469 -20.35 -24.72 14.98
C GLU A 469 -19.73 -23.96 16.17
N SER A 470 -19.24 -22.75 15.91
CA SER A 470 -18.64 -21.89 16.94
C SER A 470 -19.67 -21.45 17.99
N LEU A 471 -20.90 -21.14 17.56
CA LEU A 471 -22.02 -20.82 18.45
C LEU A 471 -22.43 -22.05 19.30
N ALA A 472 -22.56 -23.22 18.68
CA ALA A 472 -22.88 -24.47 19.39
C ALA A 472 -21.84 -24.78 20.46
N LYS A 473 -20.54 -24.72 20.13
CA LYS A 473 -19.44 -24.89 21.10
C LYS A 473 -19.49 -23.85 22.22
N ARG A 474 -19.81 -22.59 21.90
CA ARG A 474 -19.97 -21.53 22.91
C ARG A 474 -21.13 -21.85 23.86
N LEU A 475 -22.27 -22.31 23.35
CA LEU A 475 -23.44 -22.68 24.16
C LEU A 475 -23.16 -23.89 25.04
N ALA A 476 -22.61 -24.97 24.47
CA ALA A 476 -22.25 -26.19 25.20
C ALA A 476 -21.26 -25.92 26.34
N LYS A 477 -20.34 -24.95 26.16
CA LYS A 477 -19.41 -24.54 27.22
C LYS A 477 -20.08 -23.75 28.33
N VAL A 478 -21.00 -22.84 27.99
CA VAL A 478 -21.64 -21.95 28.98
C VAL A 478 -22.77 -22.67 29.73
N VAL A 479 -23.46 -23.59 29.05
CA VAL A 479 -24.61 -24.32 29.58
C VAL A 479 -24.47 -25.81 29.19
N PRO A 480 -23.63 -26.57 29.90
CA PRO A 480 -23.33 -27.95 29.53
C PRO A 480 -24.51 -28.88 29.83
N GLY A 481 -24.87 -29.74 28.86
CA GLY A 481 -25.85 -30.82 29.05
C GLY A 481 -27.32 -30.42 29.16
N ASP A 482 -27.67 -29.14 29.01
CA ASP A 482 -29.06 -28.67 29.06
C ASP A 482 -29.47 -28.02 27.73
N ALA A 483 -30.09 -28.81 26.86
CA ALA A 483 -30.54 -28.38 25.54
C ALA A 483 -31.57 -27.23 25.62
N LYS A 484 -32.47 -27.26 26.60
CA LYS A 484 -33.52 -26.22 26.74
C LYS A 484 -32.89 -24.87 27.07
N ALA A 485 -31.94 -24.85 27.99
CA ALA A 485 -31.22 -23.65 28.35
C ALA A 485 -30.26 -23.17 27.24
N GLN A 486 -29.67 -24.09 26.45
CA GLN A 486 -28.90 -23.74 25.25
C GLN A 486 -29.76 -23.07 24.17
N VAL A 487 -30.91 -23.65 23.82
CA VAL A 487 -31.90 -23.09 22.87
C VAL A 487 -32.36 -21.71 23.32
N THR A 488 -32.81 -21.61 24.58
CA THR A 488 -33.26 -20.34 25.18
C THR A 488 -32.19 -19.26 25.08
N ARG A 489 -30.93 -19.61 25.36
CA ARG A 489 -29.82 -18.67 25.31
C ARG A 489 -29.47 -18.26 23.88
N ALA A 490 -29.47 -19.19 22.93
CA ALA A 490 -29.20 -18.89 21.53
C ALA A 490 -30.20 -17.89 20.96
N LEU A 491 -31.49 -18.16 21.14
CA LEU A 491 -32.58 -17.28 20.70
C LEU A 491 -32.46 -15.90 21.35
N ARG A 492 -32.28 -15.84 22.67
CA ARG A 492 -32.11 -14.58 23.40
C ARG A 492 -30.92 -13.75 22.90
N LEU A 493 -29.81 -14.39 22.56
CA LEU A 493 -28.63 -13.69 22.04
C LEU A 493 -28.84 -13.18 20.61
N ALA A 494 -29.56 -13.93 19.77
CA ALA A 494 -29.80 -13.57 18.38
C ALA A 494 -30.88 -12.50 18.24
N THR A 495 -31.97 -12.58 19.01
CA THR A 495 -33.14 -11.68 18.90
C THR A 495 -33.10 -10.53 19.90
N SER A 496 -32.18 -10.55 20.87
CA SER A 496 -32.08 -9.56 21.96
C SER A 496 -33.35 -9.41 22.81
N ARG A 497 -34.31 -10.34 22.71
CA ARG A 497 -35.54 -10.41 23.51
C ARG A 497 -35.63 -11.72 24.28
N LYS A 498 -36.60 -11.82 25.18
CA LYS A 498 -36.92 -13.10 25.83
C LYS A 498 -37.65 -13.99 24.80
N PRO A 499 -37.18 -15.22 24.52
CA PRO A 499 -37.92 -16.12 23.65
C PRO A 499 -39.21 -16.58 24.33
N THR A 500 -40.22 -16.90 23.52
CA THR A 500 -41.48 -17.48 24.00
C THR A 500 -41.28 -18.95 24.38
N GLY A 501 -42.26 -19.55 25.05
CA GLY A 501 -42.23 -20.99 25.36
C GLY A 501 -42.23 -21.83 24.08
N GLU A 502 -43.12 -21.48 23.14
CA GLU A 502 -43.27 -22.11 21.83
C GLU A 502 -41.97 -22.08 21.02
N GLU A 503 -41.27 -20.94 20.94
CA GLU A 503 -39.98 -20.86 20.23
C GLU A 503 -38.89 -21.77 20.82
N VAL A 504 -38.92 -21.97 22.14
CA VAL A 504 -37.99 -22.88 22.81
C VAL A 504 -38.37 -24.33 22.55
N ASP A 505 -39.66 -24.64 22.59
CA ASP A 505 -40.17 -25.99 22.36
C ASP A 505 -39.95 -26.42 20.89
N ASP A 506 -40.18 -25.53 19.91
CA ASP A 506 -39.86 -25.75 18.48
C ASP A 506 -38.36 -26.02 18.26
N GLY A 507 -37.49 -25.27 18.94
CA GLY A 507 -36.05 -25.48 18.88
C GLY A 507 -35.62 -26.83 19.43
N LEU A 508 -36.28 -27.30 20.50
CA LEU A 508 -36.05 -28.62 21.08
C LEU A 508 -36.58 -29.73 20.17
N GLU A 509 -37.76 -29.55 19.59
CA GLU A 509 -38.34 -30.48 18.62
C GLU A 509 -37.42 -30.68 17.43
N LEU A 510 -36.87 -29.59 16.88
CA LEU A 510 -35.88 -29.67 15.80
C LEU A 510 -34.65 -30.49 16.20
N ILE A 511 -34.07 -30.23 17.37
CA ILE A 511 -32.90 -30.98 17.85
C ILE A 511 -33.23 -32.46 18.02
N HIS A 512 -34.39 -32.79 18.60
CA HIS A 512 -34.82 -34.17 18.79
C HIS A 512 -35.08 -34.88 17.46
N GLY A 513 -35.76 -34.24 16.51
CA GLY A 513 -36.01 -34.77 15.17
C GLY A 513 -34.72 -35.06 14.41
N LEU A 514 -33.76 -34.13 14.44
CA LEU A 514 -32.43 -34.32 13.83
C LEU A 514 -31.67 -35.52 14.41
N LYS A 515 -31.79 -35.77 15.72
CA LYS A 515 -31.19 -36.95 16.37
C LYS A 515 -31.92 -38.24 16.02
N ALA A 516 -33.24 -38.22 16.00
CA ALA A 516 -34.06 -39.41 15.77
C ALA A 516 -34.06 -39.86 14.30
N GLU A 517 -34.25 -38.92 13.37
CA GLU A 517 -34.47 -39.20 11.95
C GLU A 517 -33.16 -39.18 11.16
N ALA A 518 -32.35 -38.14 11.35
CA ALA A 518 -31.08 -37.96 10.63
C ALA A 518 -29.88 -38.60 11.35
N LYS A 519 -30.09 -39.17 12.55
CA LYS A 519 -29.07 -39.85 13.36
C LYS A 519 -27.84 -38.98 13.68
N LEU A 520 -28.05 -37.68 13.78
CA LEU A 520 -27.00 -36.73 14.19
C LEU A 520 -26.69 -36.87 15.68
N ASP A 521 -25.44 -36.61 16.07
CA ASP A 521 -25.09 -36.52 17.48
C ASP A 521 -25.57 -35.21 18.14
N ASP A 522 -25.43 -35.10 19.47
CA ASP A 522 -25.84 -33.90 20.23
C ASP A 522 -25.18 -32.61 19.73
N SER A 523 -23.90 -32.69 19.33
CA SER A 523 -23.13 -31.53 18.87
C SER A 523 -23.58 -31.11 17.47
N GLU A 524 -23.75 -32.07 16.57
CA GLU A 524 -24.22 -31.84 15.20
C GLU A 524 -25.65 -31.30 15.17
N ALA A 525 -26.56 -31.85 15.98
CA ALA A 525 -27.93 -31.38 16.07
C ALA A 525 -28.00 -29.93 16.62
N LEU A 526 -27.22 -29.63 17.67
CA LEU A 526 -27.12 -28.26 18.20
C LEU A 526 -26.51 -27.30 17.17
N GLN A 527 -25.52 -27.73 16.38
CA GLN A 527 -24.95 -26.93 15.29
C GLN A 527 -26.00 -26.58 14.23
N ARG A 528 -26.86 -27.54 13.82
CA ARG A 528 -27.94 -27.27 12.85
C ARG A 528 -28.98 -26.31 13.41
N PHE A 529 -29.34 -26.42 14.68
CA PHE A 529 -30.17 -25.42 15.35
C PHE A 529 -29.50 -24.03 15.37
N CYS A 530 -28.20 -23.95 15.68
CA CYS A 530 -27.46 -22.69 15.64
C CYS A 530 -27.43 -22.08 14.22
N LEU A 531 -27.38 -22.90 13.18
CA LEU A 531 -27.47 -22.44 11.79
C LEU A 531 -28.85 -21.84 11.50
N LEU A 532 -29.93 -22.46 11.99
CA LEU A 532 -31.28 -21.88 11.91
C LEU A 532 -31.35 -20.53 12.61
N VAL A 533 -30.78 -20.41 13.82
CA VAL A 533 -30.76 -19.15 14.59
C VAL A 533 -30.09 -18.02 13.79
N LEU A 534 -28.99 -18.32 13.10
CA LEU A 534 -28.28 -17.36 12.24
C LEU A 534 -29.06 -16.98 10.96
N ASN A 535 -30.12 -17.73 10.63
CA ASN A 535 -30.98 -17.54 9.46
C ASN A 535 -32.35 -16.92 9.81
N LEU A 536 -32.61 -16.60 11.07
CA LEU A 536 -33.85 -15.93 11.47
C LEU A 536 -33.96 -14.54 10.85
N ASN A 537 -35.15 -14.16 10.39
CA ASN A 537 -35.39 -12.79 9.91
C ASN A 537 -35.09 -11.76 11.01
N GLU A 538 -35.49 -12.03 12.25
CA GLU A 538 -35.22 -11.15 13.40
C GLU A 538 -33.72 -10.94 13.68
N PHE A 539 -32.85 -11.81 13.16
CA PHE A 539 -31.40 -11.60 13.25
C PHE A 539 -30.88 -10.61 12.18
N LEU A 540 -31.59 -10.46 11.07
CA LEU A 540 -31.19 -9.61 9.93
C LEU A 540 -31.87 -8.24 9.93
N TYR A 541 -32.95 -8.05 10.67
CA TYR A 541 -33.73 -6.82 10.70
C TYR A 541 -33.75 -6.22 12.11
N LEU A 542 -33.64 -4.89 12.18
CA LEU A 542 -33.89 -4.11 13.39
C LEU A 542 -35.29 -3.51 13.31
N ASP A 543 -36.04 -3.63 14.41
CA ASP A 543 -37.39 -3.12 14.59
C ASP A 543 -37.45 -1.78 15.32
#